data_AF-H1XV62-F1
#
_entry.id   AF-H1XV62-F1
#
_cell.length_a   1.000
_cell.length_b   1.000
_cell.length_c   1.000
_cell.angle_alpha   90.00
_cell.angle_beta   90.00
_cell.angle_gamma   90.00
#
_symmetry.space_group_name_H-M   'P 1'
#
loop_
_entity.id
_entity.type
_entity.pdbx_description
1 polymer ?
#
loop_
_entity_poly.entity_id
_entity_poly.type
_entity_poly.pdbx_seq_one_letter_code
_entity_poly.pdbx_strand_id
1 'polypeptide(L)'
;MSKHEAKGSIVLELIIVLLVAALVAVILIPGKIWKEQEQEAKTAHSNMTAIYEALKYYKTLTGKYTSDPAELLNTIRADSNLMRKQKVVNYTRELIRNFNGYLNSPYVRNLMRIRVNISQIIDDLESNRYHFRTVEEINNEANELKIQLGNYLNSPAMPDLVKVFSYLDSLNQIKQTLTDYTLQVNTMKIISAIDSLEKYLQNVDPIKAQEAWAPLSERIAIFDKKVKRSPINRVSSVADRVEDFRKRVDGSFEQISGLDIAAELQNIQQRNQALKDMYQKFLKDYNVTSQFALSKLSEADSLIVHLTEKNFYSPVNGQMYKILFDSDSQFVKIESPVLLDELKEKATPVAKEIEALPFMPIIEEYIKMVDSTLKKANEIRSKYRKNADMFIAYKELEDLKERFDNLTVITAANDLSQFVQIVPRCQSYSLLKENIEKTLNGVRVFNQAYSENVFGNLDSVNVKLLAKLDEFNEYLSKIKTRRRRATVPTLENERMALDSLLTAFKTVKDEQLIDKLNSLEKELEHLFVFAEEGKKIKVYGVFDKEIKNFGYIYKDVKSWEEEKKK
;
A
#
# COMPACT_ATOMS: atom_id res chain seq x y z
N MET A 1 -52.42 -53.41 24.59
CA MET A 1 -51.50 -52.85 25.60
C MET A 1 -50.14 -52.74 24.95
N SER A 2 -49.43 -51.62 24.83
CA SER A 2 -49.60 -50.21 25.17
C SER A 2 -48.61 -49.46 24.26
N LYS A 3 -49.09 -48.66 23.30
CA LYS A 3 -48.25 -47.72 22.56
C LYS A 3 -48.04 -46.50 23.45
N HIS A 4 -46.95 -46.48 24.21
CA HIS A 4 -46.45 -45.23 24.80
C HIS A 4 -45.59 -44.55 23.74
N GLU A 5 -46.20 -43.65 22.97
CA GLU A 5 -45.45 -42.58 22.30
C GLU A 5 -44.82 -41.72 23.39
N ALA A 6 -43.52 -41.87 23.58
CA ALA A 6 -42.74 -41.00 24.44
C ALA A 6 -42.84 -39.57 23.90
N LYS A 7 -43.67 -38.73 24.53
CA LYS A 7 -43.65 -37.29 24.30
C LYS A 7 -42.24 -36.81 24.62
N GLY A 8 -41.48 -36.45 23.58
CA GLY A 8 -40.17 -35.84 23.74
C GLY A 8 -40.27 -34.68 24.73
N SER A 9 -39.36 -34.66 25.71
CA SER A 9 -39.34 -33.60 26.72
C SER A 9 -39.08 -32.26 26.03
N ILE A 10 -40.05 -31.34 26.11
CA ILE A 10 -39.96 -29.96 25.56
C ILE A 10 -38.68 -29.26 26.05
N VAL A 11 -38.24 -29.58 27.27
CA VAL A 11 -36.99 -29.06 27.85
C VAL A 11 -35.77 -29.51 27.03
N LEU A 12 -35.76 -30.75 26.56
CA LEU A 12 -34.65 -31.34 25.80
C LEU A 12 -34.59 -30.76 24.38
N GLU A 13 -35.75 -30.52 23.76
CA GLU A 13 -35.85 -29.81 22.47
C GLU A 13 -35.34 -28.36 22.57
N LEU A 14 -35.72 -27.64 23.63
CA LEU A 14 -35.20 -26.28 23.90
C LEU A 14 -33.68 -26.28 24.12
N ILE A 15 -33.14 -27.27 24.85
CA ILE A 15 -31.69 -27.41 25.06
C ILE A 15 -30.97 -27.68 23.73
N ILE A 16 -31.51 -28.56 22.88
CA ILE A 16 -30.93 -28.85 21.56
C ILE A 16 -30.90 -27.57 20.70
N VAL A 17 -32.00 -26.82 20.65
CA VAL A 17 -32.06 -25.55 19.89
C VAL A 17 -31.03 -24.55 20.42
N LEU A 18 -30.87 -24.45 21.75
CA LEU A 18 -29.89 -23.55 22.37
C LEU A 18 -28.45 -23.98 22.05
N LEU A 19 -28.16 -25.28 22.09
CA LEU A 19 -26.84 -25.83 21.74
C LEU A 19 -26.52 -25.64 20.25
N VAL A 20 -27.49 -25.82 19.35
CA VAL A 20 -27.33 -25.54 17.92
C VAL A 20 -27.07 -24.05 17.70
N ALA A 21 -27.82 -23.16 18.36
CA ALA A 21 -27.59 -21.72 18.27
C ALA A 21 -26.19 -21.32 18.78
N ALA A 22 -25.75 -21.91 19.90
CA ALA A 22 -24.41 -21.71 20.43
C ALA A 22 -23.31 -22.21 19.46
N LEU A 23 -23.50 -23.39 18.86
CA LEU A 23 -22.57 -23.93 17.87
C LEU A 23 -22.47 -23.02 16.65
N VAL A 24 -23.60 -22.54 16.13
CA VAL A 24 -23.62 -21.59 15.00
C VAL A 24 -22.90 -20.29 15.37
N ALA A 25 -23.11 -19.76 16.57
CA ALA A 25 -22.44 -18.56 17.06
C ALA A 25 -20.91 -18.74 17.16
N VAL A 26 -20.44 -19.87 17.68
CA VAL A 26 -19.00 -20.20 17.79
C VAL A 26 -18.32 -20.30 16.43
N ILE A 27 -19.03 -20.71 15.39
CA ILE A 27 -18.48 -20.80 14.03
C ILE A 27 -18.50 -19.42 13.33
N LEU A 28 -19.60 -18.67 13.44
CA LEU A 28 -19.79 -17.44 12.66
C LEU A 28 -19.11 -16.20 13.27
N ILE A 29 -19.08 -16.08 14.60
CA ILE A 29 -18.57 -14.86 15.27
C ILE A 29 -17.07 -14.66 15.03
N PRO A 30 -16.17 -15.67 15.16
CA PRO A 30 -14.75 -15.50 14.85
C PRO A 30 -14.51 -15.02 13.41
N GLY A 31 -15.23 -15.61 12.45
CA GLY A 31 -15.13 -15.20 11.04
C GLY A 31 -15.57 -13.76 10.79
N LYS A 32 -16.54 -13.25 11.56
CA LYS A 32 -16.95 -11.84 11.52
C LYS A 32 -15.87 -10.93 12.13
N ILE A 33 -15.29 -11.32 13.26
CA ILE A 33 -14.23 -10.56 13.94
C ILE A 33 -13.01 -10.43 13.02
N TRP A 34 -12.56 -11.51 12.39
CA TRP A 34 -11.41 -11.47 11.47
C TRP A 34 -11.66 -10.56 10.27
N LYS A 35 -12.86 -10.58 9.70
CA LYS A 35 -13.24 -9.67 8.61
C LYS A 35 -13.25 -8.21 9.05
N GLU A 36 -13.76 -7.92 10.25
CA GLU A 36 -13.73 -6.56 10.82
C GLU A 36 -12.29 -6.08 11.01
N GLN A 37 -11.40 -6.92 11.55
CA GLN A 37 -9.98 -6.59 11.73
C GLN A 37 -9.26 -6.34 10.39
N GLU A 38 -9.49 -7.20 9.39
CA GLU A 38 -8.91 -7.03 8.06
C GLU A 38 -9.42 -5.73 7.40
N GLN A 39 -10.70 -5.42 7.56
CA GLN A 39 -11.28 -4.18 7.05
C GLN A 39 -10.73 -2.95 7.77
N GLU A 40 -10.55 -3.00 9.10
CA GLU A 40 -9.92 -1.93 9.89
C GLU A 40 -8.48 -1.68 9.44
N ALA A 41 -7.67 -2.74 9.32
CA ALA A 41 -6.29 -2.65 8.86
C ALA A 41 -6.21 -2.09 7.43
N LYS A 42 -7.01 -2.61 6.50
CA LYS A 42 -7.07 -2.12 5.12
C LYS A 42 -7.48 -0.66 5.05
N THR A 43 -8.48 -0.26 5.83
CA THR A 43 -8.92 1.14 5.90
C THR A 43 -7.82 2.01 6.48
N ALA A 44 -7.14 1.57 7.53
CA ALA A 44 -6.06 2.32 8.14
C ALA A 44 -4.86 2.50 7.20
N HIS A 45 -4.42 1.43 6.52
CA HIS A 45 -3.35 1.52 5.53
C HIS A 45 -3.72 2.43 4.35
N SER A 46 -4.97 2.34 3.87
CA SER A 46 -5.47 3.22 2.80
C SER A 46 -5.50 4.68 3.25
N ASN A 47 -5.94 4.95 4.47
CA ASN A 47 -5.97 6.30 5.05
C ASN A 47 -4.56 6.87 5.17
N MET A 48 -3.62 6.14 5.77
CA MET A 48 -2.23 6.59 5.91
C MET A 48 -1.57 6.83 4.55
N THR A 49 -1.81 5.96 3.56
CA THR A 49 -1.28 6.14 2.20
C THR A 49 -1.87 7.38 1.54
N ALA A 50 -3.19 7.61 1.65
CA ALA A 50 -3.83 8.78 1.08
C ALA A 50 -3.34 10.09 1.72
N ILE A 51 -3.18 10.13 3.05
CA ILE A 51 -2.62 11.28 3.77
C ILE A 51 -1.18 11.54 3.32
N TYR A 52 -0.36 10.50 3.23
CA TYR A 52 1.04 10.62 2.82
C TYR A 52 1.20 11.16 1.40
N GLU A 53 0.45 10.62 0.44
CA GLU A 53 0.46 11.12 -0.95
C GLU A 53 -0.09 12.55 -1.06
N ALA A 54 -1.12 12.88 -0.28
CA ALA A 54 -1.64 14.24 -0.20
C ALA A 54 -0.61 15.23 0.35
N LEU A 55 0.17 14.85 1.36
CA LEU A 55 1.23 15.69 1.92
C LEU A 55 2.39 15.88 0.95
N LYS A 56 2.79 14.81 0.22
CA LYS A 56 3.78 14.92 -0.86
C LYS A 56 3.29 15.90 -1.93
N TYR A 57 2.04 15.75 -2.37
CA TYR A 57 1.44 16.64 -3.35
C TYR A 57 1.37 18.09 -2.84
N TYR A 58 0.93 18.32 -1.61
CA TYR A 58 0.93 19.65 -0.99
C TYR A 58 2.34 20.27 -0.94
N LYS A 59 3.37 19.49 -0.62
CA LYS A 59 4.76 19.95 -0.67
C LYS A 59 5.21 20.35 -2.07
N THR A 60 4.77 19.62 -3.11
CA THR A 60 5.07 20.04 -4.49
C THR A 60 4.43 21.38 -4.86
N LEU A 61 3.28 21.72 -4.27
CA LEU A 61 2.59 22.98 -4.52
C LEU A 61 3.14 24.15 -3.69
N THR A 62 3.48 23.92 -2.42
CA THR A 62 3.80 25.00 -1.46
C THR A 62 5.26 25.06 -1.05
N GLY A 63 6.06 24.04 -1.37
CA GLY A 63 7.46 23.89 -0.96
C GLY A 63 7.66 23.34 0.46
N LYS A 64 6.59 23.19 1.26
CA LYS A 64 6.65 22.72 2.66
C LYS A 64 5.55 21.70 2.97
N TYR A 65 5.65 21.01 4.10
CA TYR A 65 4.55 20.18 4.63
C TYR A 65 3.66 20.99 5.57
N THR A 66 2.44 20.50 5.83
CA THR A 66 1.52 21.00 6.87
C THR A 66 1.03 19.85 7.72
N SER A 67 0.77 20.10 9.01
CA SER A 67 0.12 19.15 9.92
C SER A 67 -1.38 19.41 10.07
N ASP A 68 -1.91 20.50 9.50
CA ASP A 68 -3.32 20.85 9.56
C ASP A 68 -4.11 20.16 8.42
N PRO A 69 -5.04 19.23 8.73
CA PRO A 69 -5.89 18.59 7.74
C PRO A 69 -6.75 19.58 6.94
N ALA A 70 -7.22 20.65 7.58
CA ALA A 70 -8.10 21.62 6.93
C ALA A 70 -7.33 22.41 5.86
N GLU A 71 -6.15 22.91 6.21
CA GLU A 71 -5.23 23.54 5.26
C GLU A 71 -4.92 22.61 4.09
N LEU A 72 -4.50 21.36 4.38
CA LEU A 72 -4.15 20.37 3.36
C LEU A 72 -5.31 20.14 2.37
N LEU A 73 -6.51 19.87 2.89
CA LEU A 73 -7.69 19.61 2.05
C LEU A 73 -8.11 20.84 1.24
N ASN A 74 -8.07 22.03 1.83
CA ASN A 74 -8.45 23.26 1.14
C ASN A 74 -7.47 23.58 -0.01
N THR A 75 -6.17 23.43 0.21
CA THR A 75 -5.17 23.63 -0.84
C THR A 75 -5.34 22.62 -1.99
N ILE A 76 -5.56 21.34 -1.68
CA ILE A 76 -5.78 20.30 -2.69
C ILE A 76 -7.06 20.56 -3.50
N ARG A 77 -8.15 20.96 -2.83
CA ARG A 77 -9.43 21.27 -3.51
C ARG A 77 -9.37 22.56 -4.33
N ALA A 78 -8.53 23.51 -3.94
CA ALA A 78 -8.28 24.73 -4.69
C ALA A 78 -7.40 24.48 -5.93
N ASP A 79 -6.68 23.35 -6.01
CA ASP A 79 -5.86 23.05 -7.19
C ASP A 79 -6.73 22.76 -8.42
N SER A 80 -6.69 23.70 -9.35
CA SER A 80 -7.46 23.63 -10.59
C SER A 80 -7.02 22.48 -11.51
N ASN A 81 -5.77 22.02 -11.44
CA ASN A 81 -5.25 20.99 -12.35
C ASN A 81 -5.76 19.59 -11.99
N LEU A 82 -5.69 19.21 -10.73
CA LEU A 82 -6.19 17.94 -10.22
C LEU A 82 -7.72 17.86 -10.38
N MET A 83 -8.43 18.96 -10.05
CA MET A 83 -9.87 19.04 -10.25
C MET A 83 -10.25 18.95 -11.74
N ARG A 84 -9.46 19.56 -12.63
CA ARG A 84 -9.64 19.43 -14.09
C ARG A 84 -9.45 17.99 -14.56
N LYS A 85 -8.40 17.29 -14.13
CA LYS A 85 -8.18 15.87 -14.45
C LYS A 85 -9.36 15.00 -13.98
N GLN A 86 -9.85 15.21 -12.74
CA GLN A 86 -11.01 14.48 -12.23
C GLN A 86 -12.26 14.73 -13.08
N LYS A 87 -12.50 15.98 -13.51
CA LYS A 87 -13.61 16.30 -14.43
C LYS A 87 -13.47 15.59 -15.77
N VAL A 88 -12.26 15.54 -16.35
CA VAL A 88 -12.01 14.76 -17.58
C VAL A 88 -12.36 13.29 -17.38
N VAL A 89 -11.98 12.69 -16.25
CA VAL A 89 -12.33 11.29 -15.93
C VAL A 89 -13.83 11.10 -15.83
N ASN A 90 -14.53 12.02 -15.15
CA ASN A 90 -15.98 11.96 -15.01
C ASN A 90 -16.68 12.05 -16.37
N TYR A 91 -16.29 13.00 -17.22
CA TYR A 91 -16.83 13.13 -18.58
C TYR A 91 -16.48 11.94 -19.48
N THR A 92 -15.28 11.39 -19.36
CA THR A 92 -14.88 10.17 -20.09
C THR A 92 -15.78 9.00 -19.70
N ARG A 93 -16.04 8.82 -18.41
CA ARG A 93 -16.95 7.77 -17.92
C ARG A 93 -18.39 7.98 -18.36
N GLU A 94 -18.86 9.23 -18.37
CA GLU A 94 -20.18 9.59 -18.87
C GLU A 94 -20.31 9.29 -20.38
N LEU A 95 -19.29 9.66 -21.18
CA LEU A 95 -19.21 9.34 -22.60
C LEU A 95 -19.24 7.83 -22.84
N ILE A 96 -18.39 7.08 -22.15
CA ILE A 96 -18.34 5.61 -22.23
C ILE A 96 -19.70 5.00 -21.88
N ARG A 97 -20.37 5.50 -20.84
CA ARG A 97 -21.67 4.99 -20.39
C ARG A 97 -22.75 5.20 -21.45
N ASN A 98 -22.87 6.42 -21.99
CA ASN A 98 -23.86 6.73 -23.02
C ASN A 98 -23.55 5.97 -24.32
N PHE A 99 -22.27 5.91 -24.70
CA PHE A 99 -21.84 5.21 -25.91
C PHE A 99 -22.07 3.70 -25.82
N ASN A 100 -21.71 3.07 -24.69
CA ASN A 100 -22.03 1.66 -24.46
C ASN A 100 -23.54 1.44 -24.36
N GLY A 101 -24.29 2.40 -23.80
CA GLY A 101 -25.75 2.37 -23.80
C GLY A 101 -26.31 2.25 -25.22
N TYR A 102 -25.79 3.03 -26.16
CA TYR A 102 -26.13 2.93 -27.58
C TYR A 102 -25.78 1.57 -28.18
N LEU A 103 -24.51 1.15 -28.06
CA LEU A 103 -24.01 -0.11 -28.64
C LEU A 103 -24.69 -1.36 -28.06
N ASN A 104 -25.21 -1.28 -26.83
CA ASN A 104 -25.90 -2.37 -26.16
C ASN A 104 -27.42 -2.38 -26.41
N SER A 105 -27.96 -1.46 -27.21
CA SER A 105 -29.36 -1.54 -27.67
C SER A 105 -29.57 -2.87 -28.39
N PRO A 106 -30.61 -3.67 -28.05
CA PRO A 106 -30.81 -5.02 -28.58
C PRO A 106 -30.59 -5.15 -30.09
N TYR A 107 -31.16 -4.24 -30.88
CA TYR A 107 -31.04 -4.30 -32.34
C TYR A 107 -29.59 -4.06 -32.82
N VAL A 108 -28.95 -2.96 -32.39
CA VAL A 108 -27.55 -2.61 -32.71
C VAL A 108 -26.59 -3.71 -32.25
N ARG A 109 -26.77 -4.20 -31.02
CA ARG A 109 -25.92 -5.24 -30.42
C ARG A 109 -25.97 -6.52 -31.23
N ASN A 110 -27.14 -6.94 -31.70
CA ASN A 110 -27.30 -8.17 -32.47
C ASN A 110 -26.75 -8.03 -33.88
N LEU A 111 -26.93 -6.88 -34.54
CA LEU A 111 -26.27 -6.60 -35.83
C LEU A 111 -24.73 -6.60 -35.70
N MET A 112 -24.21 -6.00 -34.63
CA MET A 112 -22.77 -6.03 -34.33
C MET A 112 -22.28 -7.46 -34.08
N ARG A 113 -23.05 -8.28 -33.34
CA ARG A 113 -22.74 -9.71 -33.14
C ARG A 113 -22.73 -10.48 -34.45
N ILE A 114 -23.71 -10.29 -35.32
CA ILE A 114 -23.75 -10.92 -36.65
C ILE A 114 -22.46 -10.59 -37.40
N ARG A 115 -22.14 -9.29 -37.52
CA ARG A 115 -20.94 -8.81 -38.20
C ARG A 115 -19.65 -9.42 -37.66
N VAL A 116 -19.46 -9.35 -36.34
CA VAL A 116 -18.24 -9.82 -35.66
C VAL A 116 -18.08 -11.34 -35.80
N ASN A 117 -19.14 -12.12 -35.57
CA ASN A 117 -19.04 -13.58 -35.64
C ASN A 117 -18.82 -14.06 -37.09
N ILE A 118 -19.39 -13.38 -38.11
CA ILE A 118 -19.08 -13.71 -39.51
C ILE A 118 -17.61 -13.41 -39.84
N SER A 119 -17.06 -12.27 -39.40
CA SER A 119 -15.61 -12.01 -39.52
C SER A 119 -14.79 -13.10 -38.85
N GLN A 120 -15.16 -13.50 -37.63
CA GLN A 120 -14.42 -14.51 -36.87
C GLN A 120 -14.44 -15.86 -37.58
N ILE A 121 -15.53 -16.24 -38.24
CA ILE A 121 -15.57 -17.44 -39.09
C ILE A 121 -14.57 -17.29 -40.24
N ILE A 122 -14.59 -16.17 -40.96
CA ILE A 122 -13.64 -15.90 -42.07
C ILE A 122 -12.19 -15.97 -41.60
N ASP A 123 -11.88 -15.34 -40.46
CA ASP A 123 -10.54 -15.29 -39.89
C ASP A 123 -10.07 -16.67 -39.41
N ASP A 124 -10.96 -17.46 -38.80
CA ASP A 124 -10.66 -18.84 -38.40
C ASP A 124 -10.44 -19.75 -39.61
N LEU A 125 -11.22 -19.58 -40.68
CA LEU A 125 -11.02 -20.32 -41.93
C LEU A 125 -9.66 -19.98 -42.57
N GLU A 126 -9.25 -18.72 -42.57
CA GLU A 126 -7.93 -18.33 -43.10
C GLU A 126 -6.78 -18.82 -42.21
N SER A 127 -6.90 -18.63 -40.90
CA SER A 127 -5.84 -18.99 -39.94
C SER A 127 -5.56 -20.50 -39.90
N ASN A 128 -6.55 -21.33 -40.22
CA ASN A 128 -6.43 -22.80 -40.23
C ASN A 128 -6.18 -23.38 -41.63
N ARG A 129 -5.94 -22.54 -42.63
CA ARG A 129 -5.74 -22.96 -44.03
C ARG A 129 -4.64 -24.01 -44.20
N TYR A 130 -3.57 -23.93 -43.40
CA TYR A 130 -2.49 -24.93 -43.42
C TYR A 130 -3.01 -26.34 -43.13
N HIS A 131 -3.89 -26.49 -42.13
CA HIS A 131 -4.45 -27.79 -41.76
C HIS A 131 -5.42 -28.29 -42.83
N PHE A 132 -6.22 -27.41 -43.42
CA PHE A 132 -7.18 -27.78 -44.47
C PHE A 132 -6.50 -28.35 -45.71
N ARG A 133 -5.31 -27.87 -46.09
CA ARG A 133 -4.57 -28.39 -47.27
C ARG A 133 -4.29 -29.90 -47.24
N THR A 134 -4.33 -30.52 -46.07
CA THR A 134 -4.14 -31.98 -45.93
C THR A 134 -5.36 -32.78 -46.39
N VAL A 135 -6.53 -32.15 -46.54
CA VAL A 135 -7.78 -32.75 -47.00
C VAL A 135 -8.40 -31.85 -48.06
N GLU A 136 -8.18 -32.17 -49.33
CA GLU A 136 -8.55 -31.32 -50.49
C GLU A 136 -10.01 -30.84 -50.46
N GLU A 137 -10.95 -31.74 -50.16
CA GLU A 137 -12.38 -31.41 -50.08
C GLU A 137 -12.66 -30.33 -49.02
N ILE A 138 -12.05 -30.42 -47.84
CA ILE A 138 -12.21 -29.45 -46.75
C ILE A 138 -11.56 -28.12 -47.12
N ASN A 139 -10.39 -28.14 -47.75
CA ASN A 139 -9.73 -26.94 -48.22
C ASN A 139 -10.57 -26.19 -49.26
N ASN A 140 -11.12 -26.91 -50.24
CA ASN A 140 -11.95 -26.32 -51.28
C ASN A 140 -13.22 -25.71 -50.68
N GLU A 141 -13.89 -26.46 -49.80
CA GLU A 141 -15.09 -25.99 -49.09
C GLU A 141 -14.80 -24.76 -48.21
N ALA A 142 -13.69 -24.75 -47.46
CA ALA A 142 -13.28 -23.61 -46.62
C ALA A 142 -13.04 -22.35 -47.47
N ASN A 143 -12.36 -22.48 -48.62
CA ASN A 143 -12.11 -21.36 -49.52
C ASN A 143 -13.41 -20.83 -50.13
N GLU A 144 -14.33 -21.70 -50.53
CA GLU A 144 -15.62 -21.29 -51.07
C GLU A 144 -16.49 -20.61 -50.02
N LEU A 145 -16.57 -21.18 -48.81
CA LEU A 145 -17.26 -20.56 -47.66
C LEU A 145 -16.69 -19.17 -47.35
N LYS A 146 -15.37 -19.02 -47.32
CA LYS A 146 -14.72 -17.72 -47.11
C LYS A 146 -15.17 -16.69 -48.16
N ILE A 147 -15.20 -17.07 -49.44
CA ILE A 147 -15.66 -16.19 -50.53
C ILE A 147 -17.13 -15.83 -50.35
N GLN A 148 -17.98 -16.81 -50.05
CA GLN A 148 -19.42 -16.60 -49.88
C GLN A 148 -19.76 -15.73 -48.67
N LEU A 149 -19.07 -15.92 -47.54
CA LEU A 149 -19.21 -15.08 -46.35
C LEU A 149 -18.69 -13.65 -46.62
N GLY A 150 -17.59 -13.51 -47.37
CA GLY A 150 -17.11 -12.22 -47.85
C GLY A 150 -18.12 -11.52 -48.75
N ASN A 151 -18.76 -12.27 -49.65
CA ASN A 151 -19.83 -11.75 -50.52
C ASN A 151 -21.08 -11.37 -49.73
N TYR A 152 -21.43 -12.11 -48.68
CA TYR A 152 -22.53 -11.78 -47.79
C TYR A 152 -22.31 -10.42 -47.10
N LEU A 153 -21.11 -10.23 -46.54
CA LEU A 153 -20.73 -8.98 -45.86
C LEU A 153 -20.61 -7.77 -46.79
N ASN A 154 -20.48 -7.99 -48.10
CA ASN A 154 -20.35 -6.95 -49.12
C ASN A 154 -21.47 -7.03 -50.18
N SER A 155 -22.61 -7.63 -49.83
CA SER A 155 -23.64 -7.99 -50.81
C SER A 155 -24.28 -6.75 -51.44
N PRO A 156 -24.22 -6.60 -52.78
CA PRO A 156 -24.91 -5.52 -53.48
C PRO A 156 -26.44 -5.58 -53.33
N ALA A 157 -26.99 -6.75 -52.97
CA ALA A 157 -28.41 -6.96 -52.76
C ALA A 157 -28.92 -6.44 -51.40
N MET A 158 -28.01 -6.10 -50.47
CA MET A 158 -28.30 -5.60 -49.13
C MET A 158 -27.38 -4.40 -48.78
N PRO A 159 -27.37 -3.33 -49.60
CA PRO A 159 -26.39 -2.26 -49.48
C PRO A 159 -26.47 -1.53 -48.12
N ASP A 160 -27.67 -1.37 -47.56
CA ASP A 160 -27.86 -0.71 -46.26
C ASP A 160 -27.26 -1.52 -45.11
N LEU A 161 -27.37 -2.86 -45.13
CA LEU A 161 -26.75 -3.73 -44.13
C LEU A 161 -25.21 -3.63 -44.18
N VAL A 162 -24.64 -3.62 -45.39
CA VAL A 162 -23.19 -3.43 -45.58
C VAL A 162 -22.73 -2.09 -45.00
N LYS A 163 -23.50 -1.02 -45.22
CA LYS A 163 -23.21 0.29 -44.62
C LYS A 163 -23.32 0.26 -43.10
N VAL A 164 -24.37 -0.35 -42.55
CA VAL A 164 -24.51 -0.52 -41.10
C VAL A 164 -23.30 -1.26 -40.51
N PHE A 165 -22.87 -2.37 -41.12
CA PHE A 165 -21.69 -3.11 -40.68
C PHE A 165 -20.41 -2.25 -40.70
N SER A 166 -20.20 -1.45 -41.75
CA SER A 166 -19.05 -0.55 -41.83
C SER A 166 -19.04 0.54 -40.73
N TYR A 167 -20.21 1.11 -40.41
CA TYR A 167 -20.30 2.08 -39.31
C TYR A 167 -20.18 1.42 -37.93
N LEU A 168 -20.68 0.19 -37.75
CA LEU A 168 -20.47 -0.58 -36.53
C LEU A 168 -18.99 -0.88 -36.29
N ASP A 169 -18.25 -1.26 -37.34
CA ASP A 169 -16.80 -1.46 -37.28
C ASP A 169 -16.09 -0.16 -36.86
N SER A 170 -16.51 0.98 -37.43
CA SER A 170 -15.99 2.31 -37.07
C SER A 170 -16.26 2.67 -35.60
N LEU A 171 -17.47 2.40 -35.10
CA LEU A 171 -17.82 2.63 -33.69
C LEU A 171 -17.00 1.73 -32.76
N ASN A 172 -16.78 0.47 -33.13
CA ASN A 172 -15.95 -0.43 -32.34
C ASN A 172 -14.48 0.05 -32.31
N GLN A 173 -13.96 0.56 -33.42
CA GLN A 173 -12.63 1.17 -33.47
C GLN A 173 -12.53 2.43 -32.59
N ILE A 174 -13.54 3.31 -32.62
CA ILE A 174 -13.58 4.50 -31.75
C ILE A 174 -13.61 4.08 -30.28
N LYS A 175 -14.34 3.02 -29.93
CA LYS A 175 -14.36 2.48 -28.57
C LYS A 175 -12.97 2.05 -28.08
N GLN A 176 -12.17 1.44 -28.96
CA GLN A 176 -10.81 0.99 -28.64
C GLN A 176 -9.81 2.15 -28.54
N THR A 177 -10.00 3.19 -29.35
CA THR A 177 -9.10 4.36 -29.47
C THR A 177 -9.61 5.59 -28.71
N LEU A 178 -10.54 5.40 -27.77
CA LEU A 178 -11.22 6.51 -27.09
C LEU A 178 -10.22 7.41 -26.33
N THR A 179 -9.15 6.84 -25.77
CA THR A 179 -8.13 7.61 -25.04
C THR A 179 -7.17 8.37 -25.96
N ASP A 180 -7.18 8.10 -27.26
CA ASP A 180 -6.23 8.63 -28.24
C ASP A 180 -6.64 9.99 -28.79
N TYR A 181 -7.85 10.45 -28.44
CA TYR A 181 -8.39 11.73 -28.86
C TYR A 181 -9.00 12.50 -27.69
N THR A 182 -9.29 13.78 -27.94
CA THR A 182 -9.98 14.64 -26.98
C THR A 182 -11.43 14.20 -26.80
N LEU A 183 -12.04 14.53 -25.65
CA LEU A 183 -13.44 14.20 -25.38
C LEU A 183 -14.38 14.75 -26.46
N GLN A 184 -14.13 15.97 -26.93
CA GLN A 184 -14.91 16.60 -28.00
C GLN A 184 -14.78 15.83 -29.33
N VAL A 185 -13.54 15.53 -29.74
CA VAL A 185 -13.28 14.83 -31.01
C VAL A 185 -13.89 13.44 -30.98
N ASN A 186 -13.75 12.70 -29.88
CA ASN A 186 -14.37 11.40 -29.74
C ASN A 186 -15.89 11.46 -29.80
N THR A 187 -16.51 12.38 -29.05
CA THR A 187 -17.97 12.50 -29.02
C THR A 187 -18.51 12.86 -30.40
N MET A 188 -17.84 13.78 -31.11
CA MET A 188 -18.21 14.16 -32.47
C MET A 188 -18.05 13.00 -33.46
N LYS A 189 -16.95 12.22 -33.38
CA LYS A 189 -16.76 11.01 -34.19
C LYS A 189 -17.85 9.97 -33.93
N ILE A 190 -18.21 9.75 -32.67
CA ILE A 190 -19.29 8.85 -32.26
C ILE A 190 -20.61 9.31 -32.85
N ILE A 191 -20.98 10.59 -32.67
CA ILE A 191 -22.23 11.16 -33.19
C ILE A 191 -22.28 11.03 -34.72
N SER A 192 -21.21 11.41 -35.43
CA SER A 192 -21.16 11.34 -36.90
C SER A 192 -21.34 9.92 -37.43
N ALA A 193 -20.69 8.94 -36.79
CA ALA A 193 -20.85 7.53 -37.14
C ALA A 193 -22.25 6.99 -36.79
N ILE A 194 -22.83 7.42 -35.66
CA ILE A 194 -24.20 7.05 -35.27
C ILE A 194 -25.24 7.67 -36.20
N ASP A 195 -25.15 8.96 -36.52
CA ASP A 195 -26.06 9.65 -37.44
C ASP A 195 -26.06 8.97 -38.82
N SER A 196 -24.87 8.58 -39.28
CA SER A 196 -24.74 7.80 -40.51
C SER A 196 -25.35 6.42 -40.38
N LEU A 197 -25.10 5.72 -39.27
CA LEU A 197 -25.67 4.39 -39.00
C LEU A 197 -27.20 4.42 -38.97
N GLU A 198 -27.81 5.37 -38.25
CA GLU A 198 -29.26 5.50 -38.12
C GLU A 198 -29.97 5.67 -39.47
N LYS A 199 -29.36 6.42 -40.40
CA LYS A 199 -29.88 6.61 -41.75
C LYS A 199 -30.06 5.28 -42.50
N TYR A 200 -29.10 4.36 -42.35
CA TYR A 200 -29.13 3.06 -43.02
C TYR A 200 -29.89 2.01 -42.23
N LEU A 201 -29.86 2.10 -40.91
CA LEU A 201 -30.49 1.14 -40.00
C LEU A 201 -32.00 1.02 -40.22
N GLN A 202 -32.67 2.14 -40.55
CA GLN A 202 -34.11 2.16 -40.86
C GLN A 202 -34.48 1.37 -42.12
N ASN A 203 -33.53 1.16 -43.03
CA ASN A 203 -33.74 0.48 -44.31
C ASN A 203 -33.24 -0.97 -44.30
N VAL A 204 -32.67 -1.44 -43.19
CA VAL A 204 -32.23 -2.83 -43.08
C VAL A 204 -33.46 -3.73 -42.99
N ASP A 205 -33.59 -4.64 -43.96
CA ASP A 205 -34.55 -5.74 -43.91
C ASP A 205 -33.90 -6.96 -43.23
N PRO A 206 -34.20 -7.22 -41.94
CA PRO A 206 -33.58 -8.32 -41.22
C PRO A 206 -34.09 -9.68 -41.71
N ILE A 207 -35.29 -9.76 -42.28
CA ILE A 207 -35.86 -11.02 -42.80
C ILE A 207 -35.07 -11.42 -44.04
N LYS A 208 -34.93 -10.50 -45.00
CA LYS A 208 -34.10 -10.73 -46.20
C LYS A 208 -32.65 -11.07 -45.85
N ALA A 209 -32.09 -10.40 -44.84
CA ALA A 209 -30.74 -10.69 -44.36
C ALA A 209 -30.60 -12.09 -43.74
N GLN A 210 -31.62 -12.54 -43.01
CA GLN A 210 -31.70 -13.89 -42.45
C GLN A 210 -31.89 -14.94 -43.53
N GLU A 211 -32.76 -14.70 -44.52
CA GLU A 211 -32.97 -15.59 -45.67
C GLU A 211 -31.68 -15.78 -46.47
N ALA A 212 -30.90 -14.71 -46.66
CA ALA A 212 -29.58 -14.79 -47.30
C ALA A 212 -28.52 -15.51 -46.42
N TRP A 213 -28.67 -15.47 -45.10
CA TRP A 213 -27.77 -16.16 -44.16
C TRP A 213 -28.07 -17.66 -44.02
N ALA A 214 -29.34 -18.05 -44.04
CA ALA A 214 -29.78 -19.43 -43.82
C ALA A 214 -29.02 -20.49 -44.65
N PRO A 215 -28.85 -20.36 -45.98
CA PRO A 215 -28.09 -21.33 -46.76
C PRO A 215 -26.60 -21.37 -46.38
N LEU A 216 -26.02 -20.24 -45.97
CA LEU A 216 -24.63 -20.20 -45.49
C LEU A 216 -24.50 -20.90 -44.13
N SER A 217 -25.47 -20.71 -43.23
CA SER A 217 -25.49 -21.39 -41.92
C SER A 217 -25.56 -22.91 -42.10
N GLU A 218 -26.44 -23.40 -42.97
CA GLU A 218 -26.52 -24.85 -43.26
C GLU A 218 -25.21 -25.38 -43.85
N ARG A 219 -24.61 -24.64 -44.78
CA ARG A 219 -23.33 -25.00 -45.39
C ARG A 219 -22.19 -25.04 -44.37
N ILE A 220 -22.11 -24.06 -43.46
CA ILE A 220 -21.15 -24.07 -42.35
C ILE A 220 -21.36 -25.31 -41.47
N ALA A 221 -22.61 -25.65 -41.13
CA ALA A 221 -22.89 -26.84 -40.32
C ALA A 221 -22.47 -28.15 -41.01
N ILE A 222 -22.55 -28.21 -42.34
CA ILE A 222 -22.02 -29.34 -43.13
C ILE A 222 -20.50 -29.35 -43.07
N PHE A 223 -19.84 -28.20 -43.28
CA PHE A 223 -18.40 -28.05 -43.17
C PHE A 223 -17.87 -28.49 -41.80
N ASP A 224 -18.49 -28.04 -40.70
CA ASP A 224 -18.11 -28.41 -39.34
C ASP A 224 -18.14 -29.93 -39.14
N LYS A 225 -19.18 -30.60 -39.64
CA LYS A 225 -19.29 -32.07 -39.61
C LYS A 225 -18.19 -32.75 -40.41
N LYS A 226 -17.81 -32.21 -41.57
CA LYS A 226 -16.70 -32.74 -42.39
C LYS A 226 -15.37 -32.61 -41.65
N VAL A 227 -15.08 -31.44 -41.07
CA VAL A 227 -13.86 -31.20 -40.29
C VAL A 227 -13.78 -32.14 -39.08
N LYS A 228 -14.88 -32.28 -38.32
CA LYS A 228 -14.95 -33.17 -37.14
C LYS A 228 -14.70 -34.65 -37.45
N ARG A 229 -15.08 -35.09 -38.66
CA ARG A 229 -14.85 -36.47 -39.16
C ARG A 229 -13.47 -36.68 -39.78
N SER A 230 -12.71 -35.61 -39.99
CA SER A 230 -11.39 -35.67 -40.61
C SER A 230 -10.25 -35.73 -39.58
N PRO A 231 -9.00 -36.04 -40.00
CA PRO A 231 -7.83 -35.96 -39.14
C PRO A 231 -7.58 -34.55 -38.55
N ILE A 232 -8.16 -33.50 -39.15
CA ILE A 232 -7.98 -32.09 -38.74
C ILE A 232 -8.52 -31.86 -37.33
N ASN A 233 -9.58 -32.57 -36.92
CA ASN A 233 -10.15 -32.48 -35.58
C ASN A 233 -9.14 -32.83 -34.46
N ARG A 234 -8.08 -33.58 -34.79
CA ARG A 234 -7.02 -33.93 -33.82
C ARG A 234 -5.99 -32.82 -33.63
N VAL A 235 -5.92 -31.87 -34.54
CA VAL A 235 -4.86 -30.84 -34.59
C VAL A 235 -5.41 -29.41 -34.53
N SER A 236 -6.72 -29.21 -34.68
CA SER A 236 -7.36 -27.90 -34.55
C SER A 236 -8.80 -28.03 -34.05
N SER A 237 -9.20 -27.11 -33.17
CA SER A 237 -10.58 -26.97 -32.68
C SER A 237 -11.43 -26.04 -33.57
N VAL A 238 -11.01 -25.78 -34.81
CA VAL A 238 -11.67 -24.82 -35.72
C VAL A 238 -13.13 -25.14 -35.98
N ALA A 239 -13.50 -26.42 -36.06
CA ALA A 239 -14.90 -26.81 -36.25
C ALA A 239 -15.80 -26.41 -35.07
N ASP A 240 -15.31 -26.53 -33.84
CA ASP A 240 -16.09 -26.12 -32.66
C ASP A 240 -16.22 -24.60 -32.57
N ARG A 241 -15.14 -23.86 -32.87
CA ARG A 241 -15.18 -22.39 -32.86
C ARG A 241 -16.09 -21.82 -33.95
N VAL A 242 -15.98 -22.34 -35.18
CA VAL A 242 -16.84 -21.95 -36.30
C VAL A 242 -18.30 -22.30 -36.01
N GLU A 243 -18.58 -23.48 -35.44
CA GLU A 243 -19.94 -23.86 -35.02
C GLU A 243 -20.49 -22.88 -33.96
N ASP A 244 -19.70 -22.51 -32.97
CA ASP A 244 -20.09 -21.56 -31.92
C ASP A 244 -20.38 -20.16 -32.49
N PHE A 245 -19.53 -19.66 -33.38
CA PHE A 245 -19.75 -18.37 -34.06
C PHE A 245 -21.01 -18.41 -34.92
N ARG A 246 -21.23 -19.49 -35.69
CA ARG A 246 -22.45 -19.70 -36.48
C ARG A 246 -23.70 -19.67 -35.60
N LYS A 247 -23.72 -20.44 -34.51
CA LYS A 247 -24.85 -20.45 -33.56
C LYS A 247 -25.14 -19.07 -32.97
N ARG A 248 -24.10 -18.25 -32.73
CA ARG A 248 -24.27 -16.87 -32.26
C ARG A 248 -24.86 -15.96 -33.33
N VAL A 249 -24.54 -16.16 -34.60
CA VAL A 249 -25.18 -15.45 -35.73
C VAL A 249 -26.65 -15.85 -35.82
N ASP A 250 -26.94 -17.15 -35.85
CA ASP A 250 -28.32 -17.69 -35.88
C ASP A 250 -29.15 -17.13 -34.73
N GLY A 251 -28.66 -17.26 -33.49
CA GLY A 251 -29.35 -16.74 -32.31
C GLY A 251 -29.47 -15.21 -32.28
N SER A 252 -28.61 -14.47 -32.98
CA SER A 252 -28.76 -13.01 -33.12
C SER A 252 -29.87 -12.65 -34.10
N PHE A 253 -30.05 -13.40 -35.19
CA PHE A 253 -31.21 -13.25 -36.09
C PHE A 253 -32.52 -13.61 -35.40
N GLU A 254 -32.56 -14.72 -34.66
CA GLU A 254 -33.72 -15.10 -33.84
C GLU A 254 -34.08 -14.03 -32.81
N GLN A 255 -33.08 -13.41 -32.18
CA GLN A 255 -33.35 -12.31 -31.26
C GLN A 255 -33.89 -11.09 -32.00
N ILE A 256 -33.36 -10.74 -33.18
CA ILE A 256 -33.85 -9.60 -33.97
C ILE A 256 -35.29 -9.81 -34.43
N SER A 257 -35.66 -11.01 -34.86
CA SER A 257 -37.03 -11.30 -35.31
C SER A 257 -38.07 -11.19 -34.19
N GLY A 258 -37.64 -11.36 -32.93
CA GLY A 258 -38.47 -11.13 -31.75
C GLY A 258 -38.55 -9.68 -31.26
N LEU A 259 -37.85 -8.72 -31.88
CA LEU A 259 -37.87 -7.31 -31.48
C LEU A 259 -38.99 -6.53 -32.18
N ASP A 260 -39.57 -5.57 -31.46
CA ASP A 260 -40.27 -4.44 -32.08
C ASP A 260 -39.24 -3.46 -32.63
N ILE A 261 -38.94 -3.58 -33.93
CA ILE A 261 -37.91 -2.79 -34.60
C ILE A 261 -38.24 -1.29 -34.54
N ALA A 262 -39.51 -0.90 -34.61
CA ALA A 262 -39.90 0.51 -34.57
C ALA A 262 -39.62 1.11 -33.18
N ALA A 263 -39.97 0.40 -32.11
CA ALA A 263 -39.67 0.81 -30.74
C ALA A 263 -38.15 0.86 -30.47
N GLU A 264 -37.40 -0.12 -30.99
CA GLU A 264 -35.93 -0.15 -30.87
C GLU A 264 -35.27 1.02 -31.60
N LEU A 265 -35.72 1.35 -32.82
CA LEU A 265 -35.24 2.52 -33.57
C LEU A 265 -35.51 3.83 -32.82
N GLN A 266 -36.68 3.96 -32.16
CA GLN A 266 -36.98 5.13 -31.34
C GLN A 266 -36.05 5.22 -30.11
N ASN A 267 -35.74 4.09 -29.46
CA ASN A 267 -34.80 4.04 -28.34
C ASN A 267 -33.38 4.44 -28.77
N ILE A 268 -32.94 3.93 -29.92
CA ILE A 268 -31.64 4.27 -30.53
C ILE A 268 -31.54 5.77 -30.79
N GLN A 269 -32.58 6.38 -31.38
CA GLN A 269 -32.65 7.83 -31.60
C GLN A 269 -32.58 8.64 -30.31
N GLN A 270 -33.28 8.21 -29.25
CA GLN A 270 -33.20 8.86 -27.93
C GLN A 270 -31.78 8.79 -27.34
N ARG A 271 -31.08 7.66 -27.51
CA ARG A 271 -29.69 7.50 -27.06
C ARG A 271 -28.72 8.36 -27.88
N ASN A 272 -28.94 8.49 -29.18
CA ASN A 272 -28.18 9.41 -30.02
C ASN A 272 -28.41 10.87 -29.59
N GLN A 273 -29.65 11.25 -29.28
CA GLN A 273 -29.94 12.58 -28.76
C GLN A 273 -29.20 12.86 -27.44
N ALA A 274 -29.14 11.89 -26.52
CA ALA A 274 -28.36 12.02 -25.29
C ALA A 274 -26.85 12.24 -25.54
N LEU A 275 -26.29 11.60 -26.59
CA LEU A 275 -24.91 11.83 -27.01
C LEU A 275 -24.72 13.25 -27.58
N LYS A 276 -25.67 13.75 -28.36
CA LYS A 276 -25.68 15.13 -28.89
C LYS A 276 -25.77 16.16 -27.77
N ASP A 277 -26.64 15.94 -26.79
CA ASP A 277 -26.78 16.81 -25.62
C ASP A 277 -25.48 16.83 -24.79
N MET A 278 -24.83 15.68 -24.64
CA MET A 278 -23.52 15.58 -23.99
C MET A 278 -22.43 16.32 -24.78
N TYR A 279 -22.44 16.29 -26.12
CA TYR A 279 -21.53 17.12 -26.90
C TYR A 279 -21.74 18.61 -26.65
N GLN A 280 -23.00 19.07 -26.60
CA GLN A 280 -23.31 20.46 -26.25
C GLN A 280 -22.85 20.81 -24.83
N LYS A 281 -23.00 19.89 -23.87
CA LYS A 281 -22.45 20.02 -22.52
C LYS A 281 -20.92 20.14 -22.55
N PHE A 282 -20.24 19.36 -23.37
CA PHE A 282 -18.78 19.41 -23.49
C PHE A 282 -18.29 20.72 -24.07
N LEU A 283 -19.00 21.31 -25.04
CA LEU A 283 -18.66 22.63 -25.58
C LEU A 283 -18.76 23.74 -24.53
N LYS A 284 -19.69 23.64 -23.58
CA LYS A 284 -19.81 24.60 -22.45
C LYS A 284 -18.63 24.53 -21.48
N ASP A 285 -17.97 23.36 -21.37
CA ASP A 285 -16.79 23.14 -20.51
C ASP A 285 -15.54 22.88 -21.36
N TYR A 286 -15.33 23.73 -22.37
CA TYR A 286 -14.30 23.55 -23.43
C TYR A 286 -12.90 23.33 -22.87
N ASN A 287 -12.52 24.06 -21.82
CA ASN A 287 -11.20 23.94 -21.21
C ASN A 287 -10.95 22.54 -20.64
N VAL A 288 -11.98 21.85 -20.15
CA VAL A 288 -11.85 20.47 -19.67
C VAL A 288 -11.89 19.50 -20.85
N THR A 289 -12.86 19.65 -21.75
CA THR A 289 -13.19 18.64 -22.77
C THR A 289 -12.32 18.69 -24.03
N SER A 290 -11.49 19.72 -24.17
CA SER A 290 -10.39 19.78 -25.13
C SER A 290 -9.20 18.87 -24.74
N GLN A 291 -9.19 18.29 -23.54
CA GLN A 291 -8.17 17.32 -23.14
C GLN A 291 -8.47 15.92 -23.68
N PHE A 292 -7.43 15.10 -23.81
CA PHE A 292 -7.52 13.67 -24.12
C PHE A 292 -8.40 12.96 -23.10
N ALA A 293 -9.21 12.02 -23.57
CA ALA A 293 -10.06 11.23 -22.69
C ALA A 293 -9.21 10.40 -21.71
N LEU A 294 -9.64 10.33 -20.45
CA LEU A 294 -8.93 9.66 -19.37
C LEU A 294 -9.89 8.73 -18.62
N SER A 295 -9.66 7.42 -18.66
CA SER A 295 -10.60 6.45 -18.07
C SER A 295 -10.51 6.38 -16.53
N LYS A 296 -9.33 6.65 -15.98
CA LYS A 296 -9.03 6.67 -14.55
C LYS A 296 -7.91 7.65 -14.23
N LEU A 297 -7.91 8.19 -13.02
CA LEU A 297 -6.77 8.92 -12.48
C LEU A 297 -5.60 7.95 -12.20
N SER A 298 -4.40 8.50 -12.01
CA SER A 298 -3.31 7.75 -11.36
C SER A 298 -3.75 7.35 -9.95
N GLU A 299 -3.12 6.33 -9.39
CA GLU A 299 -3.46 5.85 -8.04
C GLU A 299 -3.31 6.98 -7.00
N ALA A 300 -2.19 7.71 -7.04
CA ALA A 300 -1.95 8.86 -6.18
C ALA A 300 -3.00 9.97 -6.36
N ASP A 301 -3.25 10.42 -7.60
CA ASP A 301 -4.26 11.46 -7.87
C ASP A 301 -5.65 11.01 -7.39
N SER A 302 -5.98 9.72 -7.57
CA SER A 302 -7.25 9.13 -7.10
C SER A 302 -7.36 9.14 -5.58
N LEU A 303 -6.32 8.77 -4.85
CA LEU A 303 -6.31 8.80 -3.38
C LEU A 303 -6.48 10.23 -2.86
N ILE A 304 -5.79 11.18 -3.47
CA ILE A 304 -5.81 12.60 -3.09
C ILE A 304 -7.20 13.20 -3.31
N VAL A 305 -7.84 12.96 -4.45
CA VAL A 305 -9.16 13.53 -4.77
C VAL A 305 -10.26 13.02 -3.84
N HIS A 306 -10.17 11.78 -3.39
CA HIS A 306 -11.17 11.18 -2.48
C HIS A 306 -10.81 11.35 -1.01
N LEU A 307 -9.74 12.09 -0.69
CA LEU A 307 -9.35 12.38 0.67
C LEU A 307 -10.39 13.30 1.33
N THR A 308 -10.86 12.89 2.50
CA THR A 308 -11.80 13.61 3.35
C THR A 308 -11.26 13.72 4.76
N GLU A 309 -11.87 14.56 5.58
CA GLU A 309 -11.50 14.71 6.98
C GLU A 309 -11.55 13.39 7.76
N LYS A 310 -12.49 12.50 7.44
CA LYS A 310 -12.60 11.18 8.07
C LYS A 310 -11.37 10.31 7.88
N ASN A 311 -10.63 10.51 6.79
CA ASN A 311 -9.43 9.72 6.51
C ASN A 311 -8.30 10.03 7.50
N PHE A 312 -8.31 11.20 8.16
CA PHE A 312 -7.30 11.56 9.15
C PHE A 312 -7.44 10.84 10.48
N TYR A 313 -8.51 10.07 10.69
CA TYR A 313 -8.80 9.38 11.93
C TYR A 313 -8.72 7.86 11.78
N SER A 314 -8.17 7.22 12.80
CA SER A 314 -8.07 5.77 12.87
C SER A 314 -9.46 5.12 13.00
N PRO A 315 -9.74 4.03 12.24
CA PRO A 315 -11.02 3.34 12.33
C PRO A 315 -11.23 2.60 13.66
N VAL A 316 -10.18 2.41 14.47
CA VAL A 316 -10.24 1.63 15.72
C VAL A 316 -10.56 2.50 16.93
N ASN A 317 -9.84 3.60 17.09
CA ASN A 317 -9.92 4.44 18.30
C ASN A 317 -10.36 5.88 18.02
N GLY A 318 -10.64 6.22 16.75
CA GLY A 318 -11.07 7.56 16.35
C GLY A 318 -10.01 8.65 16.58
N GLN A 319 -8.78 8.30 16.95
CA GLN A 319 -7.69 9.25 17.12
C GLN A 319 -7.10 9.63 15.77
N MET A 320 -6.65 10.88 15.68
CA MET A 320 -6.00 11.38 14.46
C MET A 320 -4.63 10.68 14.25
N TYR A 321 -4.33 10.34 13.00
CA TYR A 321 -2.99 9.85 12.61
C TYR A 321 -1.91 10.86 12.98
N LYS A 322 -0.77 10.35 13.44
CA LYS A 322 0.37 11.19 13.80
C LYS A 322 1.11 11.60 12.53
N ILE A 323 1.21 12.92 12.32
CA ILE A 323 1.96 13.52 11.22
C ILE A 323 3.21 14.13 11.83
N LEU A 324 4.37 13.55 11.53
CA LEU A 324 5.65 13.94 12.10
C LEU A 324 6.58 14.42 10.98
N PHE A 325 7.34 15.47 11.24
CA PHE A 325 8.32 16.02 10.30
C PHE A 325 9.72 15.82 10.83
N ASP A 326 10.66 15.52 9.93
CA ASP A 326 12.08 15.53 10.27
C ASP A 326 12.54 16.96 10.61
N SER A 327 13.68 17.09 11.29
CA SER A 327 14.23 18.38 11.73
C SER A 327 14.46 19.38 10.61
N ASP A 328 14.67 18.91 9.38
CA ASP A 328 14.84 19.69 8.16
C ASP A 328 13.56 19.81 7.32
N SER A 329 12.44 19.21 7.77
CA SER A 329 11.17 19.12 7.06
C SER A 329 11.28 18.53 5.64
N GLN A 330 12.34 17.76 5.36
CA GLN A 330 12.50 17.12 4.05
C GLN A 330 11.60 15.91 3.89
N PHE A 331 11.35 15.18 4.97
CA PHE A 331 10.51 14.01 4.97
C PHE A 331 9.36 14.16 5.97
N VAL A 332 8.28 13.43 5.68
CA VAL A 332 7.12 13.30 6.55
C VAL A 332 6.95 11.83 6.92
N LYS A 333 6.60 11.58 8.17
CA LYS A 333 6.21 10.28 8.70
C LYS A 333 4.74 10.32 9.09
N ILE A 334 3.98 9.36 8.59
CA ILE A 334 2.57 9.15 8.96
C ILE A 334 2.48 7.87 9.76
N GLU A 335 1.90 7.94 10.95
CA GLU A 335 1.92 6.83 11.88
C GLU A 335 0.58 6.62 12.58
N SER A 336 0.24 5.35 12.79
CA SER A 336 -0.95 4.95 13.52
C SER A 336 -0.88 5.36 14.99
N PRO A 337 -1.92 6.01 15.53
CA PRO A 337 -1.97 6.38 16.95
C PRO A 337 -2.40 5.21 17.85
N VAL A 338 -2.84 4.09 17.25
CA VAL A 338 -3.41 2.94 17.97
C VAL A 338 -2.38 2.34 18.92
N LEU A 339 -2.77 2.14 20.19
CA LEU A 339 -1.92 1.67 21.29
C LEU A 339 -0.77 2.60 21.74
N LEU A 340 -0.56 3.78 21.13
CA LEU A 340 0.52 4.69 21.54
C LEU A 340 0.38 5.15 22.98
N ASP A 341 -0.79 5.66 23.35
CA ASP A 341 -1.02 6.21 24.69
C ASP A 341 -0.92 5.10 25.75
N GLU A 342 -1.41 3.90 25.46
CA GLU A 342 -1.34 2.75 26.35
C GLU A 342 0.08 2.19 26.49
N LEU A 343 0.85 2.12 25.39
CA LEU A 343 2.25 1.75 25.42
C LEU A 343 3.04 2.74 26.29
N LYS A 344 2.76 4.04 26.14
CA LYS A 344 3.38 5.10 26.93
C LYS A 344 3.00 5.02 28.40
N GLU A 345 1.73 4.76 28.72
CA GLU A 345 1.24 4.57 30.09
C GLU A 345 1.96 3.40 30.76
N LYS A 346 2.12 2.27 30.06
CA LYS A 346 2.84 1.09 30.56
C LYS A 346 4.37 1.30 30.66
N ALA A 347 4.96 2.07 29.74
CA ALA A 347 6.40 2.35 29.74
C ALA A 347 6.82 3.38 30.80
N THR A 348 5.92 4.27 31.21
CA THR A 348 6.21 5.33 32.19
C THR A 348 6.70 4.81 33.55
N PRO A 349 6.07 3.81 34.22
CA PRO A 349 6.59 3.26 35.47
C PRO A 349 7.98 2.62 35.29
N VAL A 350 8.18 1.85 34.22
CA VAL A 350 9.48 1.23 33.90
C VAL A 350 10.58 2.28 33.71
N ALA A 351 10.28 3.37 33.01
CA ALA A 351 11.20 4.50 32.86
C ALA A 351 11.59 5.12 34.22
N LYS A 352 10.64 5.30 35.14
CA LYS A 352 10.94 5.80 36.49
C LYS A 352 11.80 4.83 37.31
N GLU A 353 11.58 3.54 37.15
CA GLU A 353 12.38 2.53 37.84
C GLU A 353 13.82 2.46 37.35
N ILE A 354 14.01 2.62 36.03
CA ILE A 354 15.33 2.77 35.39
C ILE A 354 16.01 4.05 35.88
N GLU A 355 15.32 5.18 35.89
CA GLU A 355 15.84 6.45 36.42
C GLU A 355 16.30 6.31 37.89
N ALA A 356 15.58 5.49 38.67
CA ALA A 356 15.90 5.19 40.06
C ALA A 356 16.94 4.07 40.25
N LEU A 357 17.65 3.62 39.21
CA LEU A 357 18.75 2.66 39.37
C LEU A 357 19.96 3.34 40.02
N PRO A 358 20.55 2.76 41.08
CA PRO A 358 21.59 3.42 41.88
C PRO A 358 22.88 3.70 41.10
N PHE A 359 23.15 2.95 40.03
CA PHE A 359 24.33 3.16 39.19
C PHE A 359 24.14 4.24 38.12
N MET A 360 22.91 4.66 37.81
CA MET A 360 22.62 5.60 36.72
C MET A 360 23.28 6.97 36.93
N PRO A 361 23.14 7.63 38.10
CA PRO A 361 23.84 8.89 38.35
C PRO A 361 25.37 8.76 38.26
N ILE A 362 25.91 7.63 38.72
CA ILE A 362 27.36 7.38 38.77
C ILE A 362 27.92 7.22 37.36
N ILE A 363 27.26 6.43 36.50
CA ILE A 363 27.73 6.22 35.13
C ILE A 363 27.57 7.48 34.28
N GLU A 364 26.51 8.28 34.50
CA GLU A 364 26.37 9.59 33.86
C GLU A 364 27.47 10.57 34.28
N GLU A 365 27.82 10.60 35.56
CA GLU A 365 28.93 11.39 36.07
C GLU A 365 30.27 10.91 35.52
N TYR A 366 30.45 9.60 35.38
CA TYR A 366 31.65 9.00 34.78
C TYR A 366 31.80 9.39 33.30
N ILE A 367 30.74 9.29 32.49
CA ILE A 367 30.74 9.75 31.09
C ILE A 367 31.07 11.24 31.01
N LYS A 368 30.42 12.08 31.82
CA LYS A 368 30.70 13.53 31.90
C LYS A 368 32.14 13.81 32.33
N MET A 369 32.69 13.01 33.24
CA MET A 369 34.06 13.16 33.72
C MET A 369 35.06 12.87 32.60
N VAL A 370 34.85 11.81 31.81
CA VAL A 370 35.68 11.50 30.64
C VAL A 370 35.64 12.65 29.63
N ASP A 371 34.45 13.17 29.30
CA ASP A 371 34.30 14.32 28.39
C ASP A 371 35.02 15.57 28.93
N SER A 372 34.86 15.87 30.23
CA SER A 372 35.50 17.04 30.85
C SER A 372 37.01 16.90 30.90
N THR A 373 37.51 15.69 31.11
CA THR A 373 38.93 15.35 31.11
C THR A 373 39.54 15.59 29.75
N LEU A 374 38.89 15.13 28.67
CA LEU A 374 39.36 15.36 27.30
C LEU A 374 39.33 16.85 26.94
N LYS A 375 38.30 17.58 27.35
CA LYS A 375 38.22 19.04 27.16
C LYS A 375 39.37 19.75 27.87
N LYS A 376 39.64 19.42 29.13
CA LYS A 376 40.74 20.01 29.91
C LYS A 376 42.12 19.64 29.33
N ALA A 377 42.31 18.39 28.90
CA ALA A 377 43.51 17.94 28.22
C ALA A 377 43.74 18.74 26.92
N ASN A 378 42.69 19.00 26.13
CA ASN A 378 42.75 19.83 24.94
C ASN A 378 43.16 21.27 25.27
N GLU A 379 42.56 21.87 26.31
CA GLU A 379 42.91 23.22 26.77
C GLU A 379 44.37 23.32 27.17
N ILE A 380 44.88 22.32 27.91
CA ILE A 380 46.29 22.24 28.30
C ILE A 380 47.18 22.09 27.05
N ARG A 381 46.90 21.12 26.18
CA ARG A 381 47.60 20.93 24.90
C ARG A 381 47.65 22.22 24.10
N SER A 382 46.54 22.96 24.03
CA SER A 382 46.42 24.21 23.28
C SER A 382 47.29 25.34 23.82
N LYS A 383 47.67 25.32 25.11
CA LYS A 383 48.60 26.26 25.74
C LYS A 383 50.07 25.91 25.45
N TYR A 384 50.33 24.65 25.13
CA TYR A 384 51.67 24.10 24.95
C TYR A 384 51.86 23.44 23.57
N ARG A 385 51.29 24.05 22.51
CA ARG A 385 51.26 23.50 21.14
C ARG A 385 52.61 23.11 20.53
N LYS A 386 53.72 23.58 21.10
CA LYS A 386 55.09 23.27 20.65
C LYS A 386 55.64 21.97 21.25
N ASN A 387 54.93 21.35 22.21
CA ASN A 387 55.31 20.08 22.80
C ASN A 387 54.63 18.94 21.99
N ALA A 388 55.43 18.23 21.20
CA ALA A 388 54.95 17.14 20.34
C ALA A 388 54.40 15.97 21.16
N ASP A 389 55.04 15.63 22.28
CA ASP A 389 54.66 14.50 23.13
C ASP A 389 53.26 14.70 23.73
N MET A 390 52.93 15.93 24.15
CA MET A 390 51.57 16.25 24.63
C MET A 390 50.52 16.25 23.52
N PHE A 391 50.92 16.54 22.28
CA PHE A 391 50.00 16.41 21.15
C PHE A 391 49.69 14.93 20.89
N ILE A 392 50.70 14.07 20.92
CA ILE A 392 50.56 12.61 20.75
C ILE A 392 49.69 12.03 21.87
N ALA A 393 50.02 12.31 23.14
CA ALA A 393 49.25 11.80 24.28
C ALA A 393 47.78 12.26 24.24
N TYR A 394 47.51 13.50 23.83
CA TYR A 394 46.13 13.96 23.62
C TYR A 394 45.42 13.17 22.51
N LYS A 395 46.11 12.89 21.40
CA LYS A 395 45.51 12.13 20.29
C LYS A 395 45.18 10.71 20.70
N GLU A 396 46.03 10.08 21.48
CA GLU A 396 45.74 8.76 22.05
C GLU A 396 44.58 8.79 23.06
N LEU A 397 44.43 9.86 23.84
CA LEU A 397 43.25 10.07 24.69
C LEU A 397 41.96 10.26 23.87
N GLU A 398 42.03 10.94 22.73
CA GLU A 398 40.92 11.11 21.79
C GLU A 398 40.51 9.75 21.18
N ASP A 399 41.48 8.93 20.75
CA ASP A 399 41.24 7.57 20.26
C ASP A 399 40.65 6.66 21.35
N LEU A 400 41.11 6.79 22.60
CA LEU A 400 40.55 6.06 23.74
C LEU A 400 39.13 6.50 24.07
N LYS A 401 38.80 7.78 23.88
CA LYS A 401 37.43 8.29 24.02
C LYS A 401 36.51 7.70 22.96
N GLU A 402 36.94 7.64 21.70
CA GLU A 402 36.14 6.98 20.65
C GLU A 402 35.88 5.51 20.98
N ARG A 403 36.88 4.79 21.50
CA ARG A 403 36.68 3.41 21.99
C ARG A 403 35.75 3.34 23.18
N PHE A 404 35.84 4.30 24.11
CA PHE A 404 34.98 4.42 25.28
C PHE A 404 33.51 4.60 24.89
N ASP A 405 33.21 5.51 23.95
CA ASP A 405 31.85 5.81 23.50
C ASP A 405 31.17 4.61 22.82
N ASN A 406 31.97 3.73 22.22
CA ASN A 406 31.52 2.51 21.54
C ASN A 406 31.48 1.27 22.46
N LEU A 407 31.78 1.41 23.75
CA LEU A 407 31.68 0.30 24.70
C LEU A 407 30.23 -0.10 24.91
N THR A 408 29.95 -1.40 24.90
CA THR A 408 28.59 -1.96 25.10
C THR A 408 27.91 -1.43 26.37
N VAL A 409 28.64 -1.31 27.48
CA VAL A 409 28.11 -0.78 28.76
C VAL A 409 27.76 0.72 28.65
N ILE A 410 28.54 1.49 27.89
CA ILE A 410 28.30 2.92 27.68
C ILE A 410 27.14 3.14 26.72
N THR A 411 27.06 2.37 25.64
CA THR A 411 25.89 2.34 24.74
C THR A 411 24.63 1.97 25.52
N ALA A 412 24.68 0.93 26.35
CA ALA A 412 23.57 0.52 27.22
C ALA A 412 23.15 1.64 28.18
N ALA A 413 24.10 2.33 28.84
CA ALA A 413 23.80 3.46 29.73
C ALA A 413 23.07 4.59 28.98
N ASN A 414 23.54 4.91 27.77
CA ASN A 414 22.93 5.92 26.92
C ASN A 414 21.54 5.51 26.47
N ASP A 415 21.31 4.24 26.12
CA ASP A 415 20.00 3.73 25.73
C ASP A 415 19.00 3.82 26.90
N LEU A 416 19.42 3.45 28.12
CA LEU A 416 18.60 3.63 29.34
C LEU A 416 18.24 5.11 29.58
N SER A 417 19.22 6.02 29.51
CA SER A 417 19.00 7.46 29.71
C SER A 417 18.09 8.05 28.61
N GLN A 418 18.29 7.65 27.36
CA GLN A 418 17.44 8.06 26.23
C GLN A 418 16.00 7.60 26.42
N PHE A 419 15.77 6.37 26.87
CA PHE A 419 14.43 5.85 27.13
C PHE A 419 13.70 6.68 28.19
N VAL A 420 14.35 6.97 29.33
CA VAL A 420 13.81 7.84 30.39
C VAL A 420 13.40 9.21 29.83
N GLN A 421 14.22 9.79 28.94
CA GLN A 421 13.95 11.10 28.35
C GLN A 421 12.87 11.06 27.25
N ILE A 422 12.73 9.96 26.51
CA ILE A 422 11.85 9.85 25.35
C ILE A 422 10.43 9.50 25.78
N VAL A 423 10.24 8.55 26.69
CA VAL A 423 8.92 8.02 27.10
C VAL A 423 7.91 9.15 27.40
N PRO A 424 8.21 10.18 28.21
CA PRO A 424 7.23 11.21 28.57
C PRO A 424 6.77 12.11 27.41
N ARG A 425 7.61 12.28 26.38
CA ARG A 425 7.37 13.21 25.26
C ARG A 425 7.16 12.54 23.91
N CYS A 426 7.29 11.21 23.84
CA CYS A 426 7.19 10.49 22.58
C CYS A 426 5.79 10.61 21.97
N GLN A 427 5.75 10.87 20.66
CA GLN A 427 4.52 10.91 19.85
C GLN A 427 4.51 9.82 18.76
N SER A 428 5.51 8.94 18.75
CA SER A 428 5.73 7.93 17.71
C SER A 428 5.77 6.54 18.35
N TYR A 429 4.88 5.65 17.91
CA TYR A 429 4.78 4.29 18.44
C TYR A 429 6.03 3.47 18.11
N SER A 430 6.46 3.50 16.85
CA SER A 430 7.65 2.85 16.34
C SER A 430 8.94 3.35 17.00
N LEU A 431 9.06 4.67 17.24
CA LEU A 431 10.20 5.20 18.00
C LEU A 431 10.21 4.66 19.44
N LEU A 432 9.05 4.64 20.10
CA LEU A 432 8.95 4.11 21.47
C LEU A 432 9.29 2.61 21.50
N LYS A 433 8.78 1.83 20.54
CA LYS A 433 9.07 0.40 20.37
C LYS A 433 10.58 0.14 20.20
N GLU A 434 11.25 0.87 19.32
CA GLU A 434 12.72 0.76 19.11
C GLU A 434 13.49 1.06 20.39
N ASN A 435 13.07 2.10 21.14
CA ASN A 435 13.72 2.45 22.39
C ASN A 435 13.47 1.40 23.48
N ILE A 436 12.31 0.75 23.53
CA ILE A 436 12.04 -0.38 24.45
C ILE A 436 13.01 -1.52 24.17
N GLU A 437 13.23 -1.89 22.91
CA GLU A 437 14.15 -2.96 22.52
C GLU A 437 15.60 -2.64 22.91
N LYS A 438 16.06 -1.42 22.61
CA LYS A 438 17.40 -0.94 23.02
C LYS A 438 17.56 -0.96 24.54
N THR A 439 16.55 -0.50 25.26
CA THR A 439 16.52 -0.50 26.74
C THR A 439 16.57 -1.90 27.30
N LEU A 440 15.81 -2.85 26.73
CA LEU A 440 15.83 -4.26 27.14
C LEU A 440 17.24 -4.85 26.99
N ASN A 441 17.88 -4.61 25.85
CA ASN A 441 19.27 -5.03 25.63
C ASN A 441 20.23 -4.35 26.61
N GLY A 442 20.02 -3.06 26.90
CA GLY A 442 20.80 -2.32 27.90
C GLY A 442 20.69 -2.91 29.30
N VAL A 443 19.47 -3.21 29.77
CA VAL A 443 19.23 -3.88 31.05
C VAL A 443 19.93 -5.23 31.10
N ARG A 444 19.83 -6.05 30.03
CA ARG A 444 20.54 -7.35 29.94
C ARG A 444 22.04 -7.22 30.06
N VAL A 445 22.64 -6.20 29.43
CA VAL A 445 24.08 -5.93 29.54
C VAL A 445 24.47 -5.62 30.98
N PHE A 446 23.72 -4.76 31.68
CA PHE A 446 24.00 -4.47 33.09
C PHE A 446 23.73 -5.67 33.99
N ASN A 447 22.67 -6.43 33.74
CA ASN A 447 22.35 -7.64 34.49
C ASN A 447 23.48 -8.66 34.41
N GLN A 448 23.99 -8.91 33.20
CA GLN A 448 25.15 -9.78 32.98
C GLN A 448 26.41 -9.22 33.67
N ALA A 449 26.72 -7.94 33.47
CA ALA A 449 27.92 -7.31 34.03
C ALA A 449 27.96 -7.38 35.57
N TYR A 450 26.84 -7.08 36.23
CA TYR A 450 26.74 -7.16 37.68
C TYR A 450 26.66 -8.59 38.20
N SER A 451 25.96 -9.51 37.52
CA SER A 451 25.87 -10.91 37.92
C SER A 451 27.23 -11.61 37.84
N GLU A 452 27.92 -11.47 36.71
CA GLU A 452 29.23 -12.10 36.46
C GLU A 452 30.39 -11.33 37.10
N ASN A 453 30.16 -10.09 37.56
CA ASN A 453 31.19 -9.15 37.99
C ASN A 453 32.23 -8.88 36.88
N VAL A 454 31.78 -8.86 35.63
CA VAL A 454 32.62 -8.67 34.44
C VAL A 454 32.16 -7.40 33.73
N PHE A 455 32.93 -6.33 33.91
CA PHE A 455 32.76 -5.07 33.17
C PHE A 455 33.66 -5.00 31.92
N GLY A 456 34.36 -6.10 31.64
CA GLY A 456 35.06 -6.39 30.39
C GLY A 456 35.94 -5.25 29.89
N ASN A 457 35.57 -4.71 28.73
CA ASN A 457 36.31 -3.67 28.03
C ASN A 457 36.33 -2.32 28.77
N LEU A 458 35.38 -2.06 29.68
CA LEU A 458 35.34 -0.83 30.47
C LEU A 458 36.56 -0.72 31.39
N ASP A 459 36.90 -1.81 32.10
CA ASP A 459 38.07 -1.86 32.98
C ASP A 459 39.36 -1.65 32.16
N SER A 460 39.48 -2.31 31.00
CA SER A 460 40.65 -2.18 30.12
C SER A 460 40.82 -0.76 29.58
N VAL A 461 39.72 -0.14 29.14
CA VAL A 461 39.74 1.24 28.63
C VAL A 461 40.04 2.23 29.75
N ASN A 462 39.45 2.06 30.94
CA ASN A 462 39.75 2.92 32.08
C ASN A 462 41.23 2.85 32.49
N VAL A 463 41.81 1.64 32.60
CA VAL A 463 43.24 1.48 32.90
C VAL A 463 44.11 2.20 31.88
N LYS A 464 43.76 2.09 30.58
CA LYS A 464 44.49 2.79 29.51
C LYS A 464 44.31 4.31 29.58
N LEU A 465 43.11 4.79 29.91
CA LEU A 465 42.84 6.21 30.13
C LEU A 465 43.68 6.74 31.28
N LEU A 466 43.67 6.08 32.45
CA LEU A 466 44.47 6.49 33.61
C LEU A 466 45.97 6.50 33.30
N ALA A 467 46.49 5.46 32.64
CA ALA A 467 47.89 5.40 32.22
C ALA A 467 48.28 6.55 31.28
N LYS A 468 47.38 6.93 30.37
CA LYS A 468 47.60 8.06 29.47
C LYS A 468 47.48 9.42 30.17
N LEU A 469 46.65 9.53 31.20
CA LEU A 469 46.63 10.73 32.06
C LEU A 469 47.92 10.85 32.88
N ASP A 470 48.48 9.74 33.35
CA ASP A 470 49.78 9.71 34.04
C ASP A 470 50.91 10.17 33.11
N GLU A 471 50.96 9.65 31.88
CA GLU A 471 51.90 10.09 30.86
C GLU A 471 51.74 11.59 30.52
N PHE A 472 50.49 12.06 30.41
CA PHE A 472 50.18 13.47 30.18
C PHE A 472 50.69 14.36 31.33
N ASN A 473 50.51 13.92 32.59
CA ASN A 473 51.02 14.60 33.78
C ASN A 473 52.55 14.60 33.85
N GLU A 474 53.19 13.49 33.46
CA GLU A 474 54.64 13.39 33.38
C GLU A 474 55.21 14.43 32.39
N TYR A 475 54.60 14.56 31.21
CA TYR A 475 55.01 15.57 30.23
C TYR A 475 54.83 16.99 30.76
N LEU A 476 53.74 17.27 31.47
CA LEU A 476 53.53 18.58 32.11
C LEU A 476 54.62 18.91 33.13
N SER A 477 55.08 17.91 33.90
CA SER A 477 56.15 18.10 34.89
C SER A 477 57.51 18.45 34.27
N LYS A 478 57.77 18.00 33.03
CA LYS A 478 59.02 18.25 32.28
C LYS A 478 59.06 19.64 31.63
N ILE A 479 57.93 20.34 31.53
CA ILE A 479 57.86 21.67 30.93
C ILE A 479 58.49 22.69 31.88
N LYS A 480 59.74 23.08 31.59
CA LYS A 480 60.46 24.13 32.33
C LYS A 480 59.70 25.46 32.25
N THR A 481 59.04 25.86 33.32
CA THR A 481 58.38 27.17 33.49
C THR A 481 59.42 28.28 33.66
N ARG A 482 60.13 28.63 32.57
CA ARG A 482 61.23 29.62 32.62
C ARG A 482 60.83 31.03 33.08
N ARG A 483 59.53 31.40 33.21
CA ARG A 483 59.13 32.78 33.55
C ARG A 483 57.84 33.03 34.37
N ARG A 484 57.11 32.06 34.96
CA ARG A 484 55.90 32.40 35.76
C ARG A 484 55.68 31.51 36.99
N ARG A 485 55.34 32.16 38.12
CA ARG A 485 54.86 31.61 39.41
C ARG A 485 53.50 30.89 39.33
N ALA A 486 53.06 30.47 38.14
CA ALA A 486 51.76 29.82 37.96
C ALA A 486 51.96 28.30 37.93
N THR A 487 51.33 27.61 38.88
CA THR A 487 51.26 26.14 38.91
C THR A 487 50.65 25.65 37.59
N VAL A 488 51.34 24.75 36.89
CA VAL A 488 50.80 24.12 35.68
C VAL A 488 49.64 23.22 36.11
N PRO A 489 48.40 23.45 35.63
CA PRO A 489 47.28 22.60 36.01
C PRO A 489 47.49 21.19 35.49
N THR A 490 47.50 20.20 36.40
CA THR A 490 47.59 18.77 36.08
C THR A 490 46.19 18.16 35.90
N LEU A 491 46.15 16.92 35.43
CA LEU A 491 44.95 16.09 35.30
C LEU A 491 44.79 15.10 36.47
N GLU A 492 45.49 15.30 37.59
CA GLU A 492 45.48 14.34 38.71
C GLU A 492 44.10 14.24 39.38
N ASN A 493 43.40 15.37 39.52
CA ASN A 493 42.06 15.39 40.10
C ASN A 493 41.08 14.60 39.21
N GLU A 494 41.16 14.77 37.89
CA GLU A 494 40.36 14.03 36.92
C GLU A 494 40.67 12.52 36.95
N ARG A 495 41.95 12.17 37.02
CA ARG A 495 42.41 10.78 37.15
C ARG A 495 41.83 10.12 38.41
N MET A 496 41.98 10.75 39.58
CA MET A 496 41.43 10.25 40.84
C MET A 496 39.90 10.15 40.80
N ALA A 497 39.22 11.13 40.17
CA ALA A 497 37.78 11.11 40.04
C ALA A 497 37.28 9.97 39.14
N LEU A 498 37.94 9.71 38.00
CA LEU A 498 37.60 8.60 37.11
C LEU A 498 37.75 7.23 37.81
N ASP A 499 38.84 7.03 38.54
CA ASP A 499 39.09 5.77 39.27
C ASP A 499 38.09 5.58 40.42
N SER A 500 37.79 6.66 41.15
CA SER A 500 36.79 6.66 42.22
C SER A 500 35.38 6.38 41.68
N LEU A 501 34.99 6.98 40.55
CA LEU A 501 33.68 6.78 39.93
C LEU A 501 33.51 5.36 39.39
N LEU A 502 34.54 4.79 38.74
CA LEU A 502 34.49 3.40 38.30
C LEU A 502 34.39 2.44 39.49
N THR A 503 35.15 2.69 40.56
CA THR A 503 35.08 1.89 41.79
C THR A 503 33.69 2.00 42.42
N ALA A 504 33.15 3.21 42.53
CA ALA A 504 31.78 3.43 43.02
C ALA A 504 30.76 2.68 42.16
N PHE A 505 30.86 2.77 40.83
CA PHE A 505 29.98 2.10 39.88
C PHE A 505 29.98 0.57 40.03
N LYS A 506 31.16 -0.04 40.23
CA LYS A 506 31.30 -1.50 40.42
C LYS A 506 30.84 -1.96 41.80
N THR A 507 30.99 -1.13 42.82
CA THR A 507 30.63 -1.46 44.21
C THR A 507 29.15 -1.28 44.54
N VAL A 508 28.35 -0.71 43.63
CA VAL A 508 26.88 -0.67 43.75
C VAL A 508 26.25 -2.07 43.82
N LYS A 509 26.99 -3.12 43.42
CA LYS A 509 26.48 -4.50 43.40
C LYS A 509 25.96 -4.93 44.78
N ASP A 510 24.66 -5.14 44.85
CA ASP A 510 23.99 -5.90 45.89
C ASP A 510 22.95 -6.86 45.28
N GLU A 511 22.41 -7.76 46.11
CA GLU A 511 21.40 -8.75 45.68
C GLU A 511 20.11 -8.05 45.20
N GLN A 512 19.76 -6.92 45.82
CA GLN A 512 18.57 -6.14 45.48
C GLN A 512 18.64 -5.51 44.08
N LEU A 513 19.83 -5.07 43.64
CA LEU A 513 20.05 -4.54 42.31
C LEU A 513 19.88 -5.61 41.23
N ILE A 514 20.41 -6.80 41.46
CA ILE A 514 20.27 -7.93 40.51
C ILE A 514 18.80 -8.32 40.40
N ASP A 515 18.09 -8.44 41.52
CA ASP A 515 16.64 -8.71 41.51
C ASP A 515 15.86 -7.62 40.78
N LYS A 516 16.21 -6.34 40.99
CA LYS A 516 15.59 -5.22 40.30
C LYS A 516 15.86 -5.25 38.79
N LEU A 517 17.08 -5.57 38.36
CA LEU A 517 17.43 -5.72 36.94
C LEU A 517 16.68 -6.90 36.30
N ASN A 518 16.57 -8.03 36.99
CA ASN A 518 15.77 -9.18 36.53
C ASN A 518 14.28 -8.85 36.42
N SER A 519 13.73 -8.04 37.34
CA SER A 519 12.34 -7.56 37.26
C SER A 519 12.14 -6.62 36.07
N LEU A 520 13.03 -5.64 35.91
CA LEU A 520 13.00 -4.69 34.79
C LEU A 520 13.13 -5.39 33.44
N GLU A 521 13.99 -6.41 33.34
CA GLU A 521 14.13 -7.21 32.13
C GLU A 521 12.80 -7.85 31.74
N LYS A 522 12.11 -8.52 32.68
CA LYS A 522 10.80 -9.12 32.45
C LYS A 522 9.74 -8.08 32.07
N GLU A 523 9.72 -6.92 32.74
CA GLU A 523 8.77 -5.85 32.43
C GLU A 523 9.01 -5.27 31.03
N LEU A 524 10.27 -5.07 30.64
CA LEU A 524 10.64 -4.63 29.30
C LEU A 524 10.34 -5.68 28.23
N GLU A 525 10.52 -6.98 28.53
CA GLU A 525 10.06 -8.07 27.66
C GLU A 525 8.55 -8.02 27.46
N HIS A 526 7.77 -7.86 28.53
CA HIS A 526 6.32 -7.71 28.43
C HIS A 526 5.91 -6.47 27.63
N LEU A 527 6.61 -5.34 27.81
CA LEU A 527 6.39 -4.13 27.02
C LEU A 527 6.73 -4.34 25.54
N PHE A 528 7.83 -5.02 25.25
CA PHE A 528 8.26 -5.33 23.89
C PHE A 528 7.25 -6.26 23.20
N VAL A 529 6.82 -7.32 23.87
CA VAL A 529 5.76 -8.23 23.37
C VAL A 529 4.46 -7.48 23.14
N PHE A 530 4.05 -6.60 24.07
CA PHE A 530 2.88 -5.74 23.85
C PHE A 530 3.07 -4.80 22.65
N ALA A 531 4.27 -4.25 22.46
CA ALA A 531 4.56 -3.36 21.34
C ALA A 531 4.52 -4.09 19.97
N GLU A 532 4.93 -5.37 19.94
CA GLU A 532 4.91 -6.25 18.77
C GLU A 532 3.52 -6.84 18.47
N GLU A 533 2.91 -7.49 19.47
CA GLU A 533 1.70 -8.28 19.30
C GLU A 533 0.41 -7.49 19.55
N GLY A 534 0.51 -6.34 20.21
CA GLY A 534 -0.63 -5.53 20.61
C GLY A 534 -1.39 -6.15 21.79
N LYS A 535 -2.73 -6.08 21.75
CA LYS A 535 -3.58 -6.58 22.84
C LYS A 535 -4.82 -7.31 22.35
N LYS A 536 -5.34 -8.19 23.21
CA LYS A 536 -6.61 -8.89 22.98
C LYS A 536 -7.70 -8.27 23.86
N ILE A 537 -8.84 -7.94 23.25
CA ILE A 537 -10.03 -7.45 23.94
C ILE A 537 -11.15 -8.47 23.80
N LYS A 538 -11.82 -8.79 24.91
CA LYS A 538 -13.02 -9.62 24.88
C LYS A 538 -14.17 -8.92 24.15
N VAL A 539 -14.68 -9.56 23.12
CA VAL A 539 -15.85 -9.16 22.34
C VAL A 539 -16.89 -10.27 22.38
N TYR A 540 -18.17 -9.89 22.41
CA TYR A 540 -19.29 -10.83 22.49
C TYR A 540 -19.15 -11.85 23.66
N GLY A 541 -18.59 -11.40 24.79
CA GLY A 541 -18.48 -12.15 26.05
C GLY A 541 -17.39 -13.23 26.13
N VAL A 542 -17.16 -13.96 25.04
CA VAL A 542 -16.29 -15.16 25.03
C VAL A 542 -15.24 -15.18 23.92
N PHE A 543 -15.27 -14.24 22.98
CA PHE A 543 -14.31 -14.19 21.87
C PHE A 543 -13.30 -13.07 22.07
N ASP A 544 -12.12 -13.22 21.50
CA ASP A 544 -11.09 -12.19 21.54
C ASP A 544 -10.96 -11.50 20.19
N LYS A 545 -10.89 -10.17 20.23
CA LYS A 545 -10.45 -9.33 19.12
C LYS A 545 -9.05 -8.82 19.42
N GLU A 546 -8.13 -9.14 18.53
CA GLU A 546 -6.77 -8.59 18.54
C GLU A 546 -6.78 -7.16 18.01
N ILE A 547 -6.10 -6.26 18.72
CA ILE A 547 -5.86 -4.88 18.33
C ILE A 547 -4.34 -4.70 18.26
N LYS A 548 -3.86 -4.26 17.09
CA LYS A 548 -2.45 -3.99 16.80
C LYS A 548 -2.28 -2.55 16.32
N ASN A 549 -1.07 -2.02 16.46
CA ASN A 549 -0.69 -0.80 15.77
C ASN A 549 -0.64 -1.08 14.25
N PHE A 550 -1.07 -0.13 13.42
CA PHE A 550 -1.12 -0.31 11.95
C PHE A 550 0.19 0.09 11.26
N GLY A 551 1.22 0.44 12.02
CA GLY A 551 2.52 0.84 11.52
C GLY A 551 2.59 2.30 11.08
N TYR A 552 3.56 2.57 10.21
CA TYR A 552 3.90 3.88 9.67
C TYR A 552 4.26 3.83 8.18
N ILE A 553 4.24 5.02 7.55
CA ILE A 553 4.86 5.34 6.26
C ILE A 553 5.94 6.40 6.49
N TYR A 554 7.17 6.15 6.04
CA TYR A 554 8.28 7.11 6.10
C TYR A 554 9.25 6.86 4.95
N LYS A 555 9.71 7.92 4.27
CA LYS A 555 10.64 7.82 3.12
C LYS A 555 10.18 6.82 2.05
N ASP A 556 8.88 6.85 1.71
CA ASP A 556 8.22 5.93 0.78
C ASP A 556 8.24 4.44 1.21
N VAL A 557 8.65 4.14 2.44
CA VAL A 557 8.63 2.80 3.03
C VAL A 557 7.40 2.63 3.90
N LYS A 558 6.66 1.54 3.69
CA LYS A 558 5.50 1.13 4.48
C LYS A 558 5.89 -0.05 5.37
N SER A 559 5.88 0.15 6.68
CA SER A 559 6.26 -0.89 7.67
C SER A 559 5.53 -2.23 7.49
N TRP A 560 4.23 -2.23 7.19
CA TRP A 560 3.44 -3.46 6.97
C TRP A 560 3.77 -4.21 5.66
N GLU A 561 4.56 -3.62 4.76
CA GLU A 561 5.10 -4.31 3.58
C GLU A 561 6.46 -4.96 3.87
N GLU A 562 7.18 -4.50 4.90
CA GLU A 562 8.45 -5.09 5.35
C GLU A 562 8.22 -6.36 6.17
N GLU A 563 7.20 -6.37 7.03
CA GLU A 563 6.82 -7.53 7.84
C GLU A 563 6.48 -8.78 7.01
N LYS A 564 6.05 -8.61 5.75
CA LYS A 564 5.74 -9.74 4.84
C LYS A 564 6.98 -10.38 4.21
N LYS A 565 8.16 -9.78 4.36
CA LYS A 565 9.43 -10.27 3.79
C LYS A 565 10.30 -11.01 4.81
N LYS A 566 9.93 -11.00 6.09
CA LYS A 566 10.51 -11.83 7.15
C LYS A 566 9.60 -13.04 7.37
#